data_AF-Q583F2-F1
#
_entry.id   AF-Q583F2-F1
#
_cell.length_a   1.000
_cell.length_b   1.000
_cell.length_c   1.000
_cell.angle_alpha   90.00
_cell.angle_beta   90.00
_cell.angle_gamma   90.00
#
_symmetry.space_group_name_H-M   'P 1'
#
loop_
_entity.id
_entity.type
_entity.pdbx_description
1 polymer ?
#
loop_
_entity_poly.entity_id
_entity_poly.type
_entity_poly.pdbx_seq_one_letter_code
_entity_poly.pdbx_strand_id
1 'polypeptide(L)'
;MTTSPSTPSNETRLANAQAVESTMNNATVLRYPFQSIDLGWLVDYIGACFQPEDRFPAALRLLNDFMAFAVLHKDPFLGEACYEFYNATAAKDEEEWPRFPKGMDSFCDIARRVFEAIRLVSKYPQWDVNSKVEALGNIKEFILDIGEPRNTPTKFSTSNAEEAMKTTLSLINGLRTSLDNLEIFGALMDSLRALFFCFSPCVGVYSMFQGANANGTGTYVCCDRCPCYVKFRSTYTLFIKDIEKMKVIDCLLMMAVKEDDAFACKLVEDLLQRLDYRNPFLDKPVRRVQNGSLFAARVALFDAFRHVKAIMTGSINLHTDLPSHVASVALALHVVRREVKNMACASEQLPVLDRALTTADNIYTRLGKGSVTQHLHTLKEYIITTFAFLSEPQYHLAVHSKTPPNENGVTPKCHNPCCPGNVKEVLKCAACRTVSYCGVACQREDYKSHRPLCMEMARRKVAPTIIKTAETEVQTLKSAAFS
;
A
#
# COMPACT_ATOMS: atom_id res chain seq x y z
N MET A 1 -37.77 36.39 25.50
CA MET A 1 -38.46 35.19 24.98
C MET A 1 -37.47 34.44 24.09
N THR A 2 -36.79 33.48 24.70
CA THR A 2 -35.73 32.66 24.09
C THR A 2 -36.34 31.43 23.44
N THR A 3 -36.27 31.34 22.12
CA THR A 3 -36.65 30.15 21.35
C THR A 3 -35.46 29.17 21.31
N SER A 4 -35.61 28.03 21.97
CA SER A 4 -34.68 26.90 21.89
C SER A 4 -34.82 26.20 20.53
N PRO A 5 -33.73 25.82 19.84
CA PRO A 5 -33.82 25.03 18.62
C PRO A 5 -34.15 23.57 18.94
N SER A 6 -35.21 23.05 18.34
CA SER A 6 -35.66 21.66 18.44
C SER A 6 -34.66 20.68 17.80
N THR A 7 -34.22 19.68 18.57
CA THR A 7 -33.44 18.54 18.12
C THR A 7 -34.25 17.67 17.13
N PRO A 8 -33.69 17.20 16.00
CA PRO A 8 -34.42 16.36 15.05
C PRO A 8 -34.83 15.04 15.71
N SER A 9 -36.07 14.62 15.50
CA SER A 9 -36.62 13.36 16.01
C SER A 9 -35.93 12.13 15.40
N ASN A 10 -35.98 10.99 16.09
CA ASN A 10 -35.41 9.72 15.64
C ASN A 10 -35.92 9.26 14.25
N GLU A 11 -37.10 9.72 13.83
CA GLU A 11 -37.68 9.42 12.51
C GLU A 11 -36.87 10.03 11.36
N THR A 12 -36.28 11.22 11.54
CA THR A 12 -35.42 11.84 10.51
C THR A 12 -34.09 11.10 10.35
N ARG A 13 -33.62 10.40 11.39
CA ARG A 13 -32.42 9.54 11.32
C ARG A 13 -32.71 8.22 10.60
N LEU A 14 -33.88 7.61 10.81
CA LEU A 14 -34.28 6.40 10.08
C LEU A 14 -34.52 6.68 8.59
N ALA A 15 -35.14 7.81 8.24
CA ALA A 15 -35.36 8.19 6.84
C ALA A 15 -34.04 8.39 6.08
N ASN A 16 -33.01 8.94 6.74
CA ASN A 16 -31.67 9.07 6.16
C ASN A 16 -30.94 7.72 6.05
N ALA A 17 -31.18 6.76 6.94
CA ALA A 17 -30.62 5.41 6.81
C ALA A 17 -31.27 4.62 5.66
N GLN A 18 -32.59 4.71 5.49
CA GLN A 18 -33.32 4.08 4.37
C GLN A 18 -33.01 4.72 3.00
N ALA A 19 -32.71 6.02 2.96
CA ALA A 19 -32.24 6.68 1.73
C ALA A 19 -30.80 6.30 1.33
N VAL A 20 -29.99 5.78 2.26
CA VAL A 20 -28.62 5.31 1.97
C VAL A 20 -28.62 3.92 1.34
N GLU A 21 -29.60 3.06 1.66
CA GLU A 21 -29.79 1.74 1.05
C GLU A 21 -30.30 1.82 -0.41
N SER A 22 -31.05 2.86 -0.78
CA SER A 22 -31.67 2.97 -2.12
C SER A 22 -30.71 3.28 -3.28
N THR A 23 -29.40 3.33 -3.05
CA THR A 23 -28.38 3.66 -4.06
C THR A 23 -27.30 2.60 -4.26
N MET A 24 -27.45 1.40 -3.67
CA MET A 24 -26.57 0.28 -3.97
C MET A 24 -27.02 -0.42 -5.26
N ASN A 25 -26.12 -0.52 -6.23
CA ASN A 25 -26.35 -1.40 -7.38
C ASN A 25 -26.11 -2.85 -6.93
N ASN A 26 -27.18 -3.62 -6.78
CA ASN A 26 -27.15 -5.02 -6.29
C ASN A 26 -26.21 -5.96 -7.08
N ALA A 27 -25.80 -5.60 -8.30
CA ALA A 27 -24.83 -6.37 -9.07
C ALA A 27 -23.36 -6.03 -8.75
N THR A 28 -23.12 -5.11 -7.82
CA THR A 28 -21.77 -4.65 -7.44
C THR A 28 -21.22 -5.49 -6.31
N VAL A 29 -20.19 -6.29 -6.59
CA VAL A 29 -19.45 -7.05 -5.57
C VAL A 29 -18.21 -6.25 -5.17
N LEU A 30 -18.28 -5.56 -4.03
CA LEU A 30 -17.13 -4.84 -3.48
C LEU A 30 -16.24 -5.83 -2.73
N ARG A 31 -15.04 -6.13 -3.22
CA ARG A 31 -13.99 -6.83 -2.43
C ARG A 31 -13.01 -5.81 -1.84
N TYR A 32 -11.72 -6.15 -1.76
CA TYR A 32 -10.67 -5.19 -1.46
C TYR A 32 -10.80 -3.93 -2.34
N PRO A 33 -10.72 -2.71 -1.77
CA PRO A 33 -10.28 -2.40 -0.40
C PRO A 33 -11.40 -2.17 0.62
N PHE A 34 -12.57 -2.81 0.45
CA PHE A 34 -13.73 -2.59 1.32
C PHE A 34 -14.23 -3.86 2.02
N GLN A 35 -13.64 -5.02 1.72
CA GLN A 35 -13.91 -6.32 2.33
C GLN A 35 -12.60 -7.10 2.45
N SER A 36 -12.67 -8.27 3.11
CA SER A 36 -11.55 -9.18 3.31
C SER A 36 -10.84 -9.54 2.00
N ILE A 37 -9.53 -9.78 2.11
CA ILE A 37 -8.69 -10.30 1.04
C ILE A 37 -8.63 -11.82 1.20
N ASP A 38 -8.91 -12.55 0.13
CA ASP A 38 -8.74 -14.00 0.09
C ASP A 38 -7.38 -14.35 -0.55
N LEU A 39 -6.52 -15.04 0.20
CA LEU A 39 -5.21 -15.52 -0.24
C LEU A 39 -5.17 -17.04 -0.47
N GLY A 40 -6.31 -17.75 -0.45
CA GLY A 40 -6.37 -19.19 -0.72
C GLY A 40 -5.77 -19.56 -2.09
N TRP A 41 -6.04 -18.74 -3.11
CA TRP A 41 -5.46 -18.90 -4.44
C TRP A 41 -3.92 -18.84 -4.45
N LEU A 42 -3.32 -18.10 -3.51
CA LEU A 42 -1.87 -17.97 -3.40
C LEU A 42 -1.26 -19.22 -2.75
N VAL A 43 -1.96 -19.82 -1.78
CA VAL A 43 -1.57 -21.13 -1.21
C VAL A 43 -1.62 -22.21 -2.30
N ASP A 44 -2.68 -22.24 -3.10
CA ASP A 44 -2.83 -23.18 -4.22
C ASP A 44 -1.74 -22.95 -5.28
N TYR A 45 -1.46 -21.69 -5.60
CA TYR A 45 -0.39 -21.31 -6.53
C TYR A 45 0.98 -21.80 -6.05
N ILE A 46 1.32 -21.59 -4.77
CA ILE A 46 2.58 -22.07 -4.20
C ILE A 46 2.65 -23.60 -4.29
N GLY A 47 1.57 -24.30 -3.89
CA GLY A 47 1.50 -25.76 -3.99
C GLY A 47 1.70 -26.29 -5.41
N ALA A 48 1.16 -25.59 -6.42
CA ALA A 48 1.26 -25.99 -7.82
C ALA A 48 2.58 -25.62 -8.50
N CYS A 49 3.22 -24.51 -8.10
CA CYS A 49 4.34 -23.92 -8.83
C CYS A 49 5.71 -24.11 -8.16
N PHE A 50 5.75 -24.44 -6.86
CA PHE A 50 6.99 -24.61 -6.10
C PHE A 50 7.25 -26.09 -5.81
N GLN A 51 8.54 -26.45 -5.80
CA GLN A 51 8.98 -27.76 -5.33
C GLN A 51 8.63 -27.91 -3.84
N PRO A 52 8.29 -29.13 -3.37
CA PRO A 52 7.86 -29.36 -1.99
C PRO A 52 8.73 -28.66 -0.94
N GLU A 53 10.05 -28.77 -1.05
CA GLU A 53 11.06 -28.18 -0.16
C GLU A 53 11.04 -26.64 -0.11
N ASP A 54 10.53 -25.97 -1.15
CA ASP A 54 10.50 -24.51 -1.27
C ASP A 54 9.16 -23.91 -0.84
N ARG A 55 8.09 -24.71 -0.72
CA ARG A 55 6.71 -24.21 -0.51
C ARG A 55 6.55 -23.45 0.80
N PHE A 56 6.92 -24.06 1.91
CA PHE A 56 6.81 -23.44 3.24
C PHE A 56 7.76 -22.24 3.39
N PRO A 57 9.05 -22.32 2.98
CA PRO A 57 9.93 -21.16 2.92
C PRO A 57 9.39 -20.00 2.08
N ALA A 58 8.85 -20.27 0.89
CA ALA A 58 8.26 -19.26 0.01
C ALA A 58 7.03 -18.59 0.65
N ALA A 59 6.16 -19.38 1.28
CA ALA A 59 4.99 -18.85 1.99
C ALA A 59 5.40 -17.95 3.18
N LEU A 60 6.38 -18.36 3.99
CA LEU A 60 6.87 -17.53 5.09
C LEU A 60 7.56 -16.25 4.60
N ARG A 61 8.31 -16.32 3.49
CA ARG A 61 8.89 -15.15 2.82
C ARG A 61 7.80 -14.16 2.42
N LEU A 62 6.74 -14.63 1.78
CA LEU A 62 5.59 -13.82 1.35
C LEU A 62 4.81 -13.23 2.52
N LEU A 63 4.59 -14.03 3.56
CA LEU A 63 3.92 -13.59 4.78
C LEU A 63 4.64 -12.39 5.41
N ASN A 64 5.98 -12.44 5.50
CA ASN A 64 6.76 -11.32 6.03
C ASN A 64 6.58 -10.02 5.23
N ASP A 65 6.53 -10.12 3.89
CA ASP A 65 6.28 -8.97 3.02
C ASP A 65 4.90 -8.37 3.30
N PHE A 66 3.86 -9.20 3.30
CA PHE A 66 2.49 -8.73 3.50
C PHE A 66 2.27 -8.15 4.89
N MET A 67 2.85 -8.76 5.94
CA MET A 67 2.82 -8.21 7.30
C MET A 67 3.46 -6.82 7.35
N ALA A 68 4.59 -6.60 6.67
CA ALA A 68 5.26 -5.30 6.63
C ALA A 68 4.37 -4.21 6.02
N PHE A 69 3.68 -4.50 4.90
CA PHE A 69 2.74 -3.56 4.30
C PHE A 69 1.46 -3.36 5.11
N ALA A 70 0.95 -4.41 5.77
CA ALA A 70 -0.20 -4.30 6.67
C ALA A 70 0.12 -3.39 7.86
N VAL A 71 1.30 -3.55 8.47
CA VAL A 71 1.82 -2.70 9.56
C VAL A 71 2.04 -1.26 9.10
N LEU A 72 2.66 -1.06 7.94
CA LEU A 72 2.93 0.25 7.37
C LEU A 72 1.65 1.08 7.20
N HIS A 73 0.62 0.50 6.59
CA HIS A 73 -0.62 1.21 6.25
C HIS A 73 -1.73 1.10 7.30
N LYS A 74 -1.54 0.29 8.34
CA LYS A 74 -2.62 -0.12 9.25
C LYS A 74 -3.78 -0.74 8.46
N ASP A 75 -3.49 -1.61 7.49
CA ASP A 75 -4.47 -2.26 6.61
C ASP A 75 -5.13 -3.42 7.36
N PRO A 76 -6.41 -3.30 7.79
CA PRO A 76 -7.06 -4.38 8.55
C PRO A 76 -7.37 -5.59 7.65
N PHE A 77 -7.61 -5.40 6.36
CA PHE A 77 -7.98 -6.46 5.44
C PHE A 77 -6.78 -7.31 5.05
N LEU A 78 -5.65 -6.66 4.74
CA LEU A 78 -4.38 -7.37 4.56
C LEU A 78 -3.91 -7.98 5.88
N GLY A 79 -4.19 -7.32 7.01
CA GLY A 79 -3.89 -7.80 8.35
C GLY A 79 -4.52 -9.16 8.67
N GLU A 80 -5.81 -9.29 8.40
CA GLU A 80 -6.55 -10.54 8.59
C GLU A 80 -6.12 -11.61 7.57
N ALA A 81 -5.93 -11.22 6.31
CA ALA A 81 -5.49 -12.13 5.26
C ALA A 81 -4.12 -12.75 5.54
N CYS A 82 -3.18 -12.01 6.14
CA CYS A 82 -1.90 -12.55 6.59
C CYS A 82 -2.09 -13.66 7.64
N TYR A 83 -3.01 -13.46 8.59
CA TYR A 83 -3.31 -14.44 9.63
C TYR A 83 -3.94 -15.71 9.06
N GLU A 84 -4.94 -15.56 8.18
CA GLU A 84 -5.58 -16.69 7.50
C GLU A 84 -4.60 -17.44 6.60
N PHE A 85 -3.76 -16.72 5.85
CA PHE A 85 -2.72 -17.30 4.99
C PHE A 85 -1.72 -18.14 5.80
N TYR A 86 -1.23 -17.62 6.93
CA TYR A 86 -0.34 -18.39 7.80
C TYR A 86 -1.01 -19.66 8.33
N ASN A 87 -2.25 -19.58 8.81
CA ASN A 87 -2.98 -20.74 9.32
C ASN A 87 -3.21 -21.79 8.22
N ALA A 88 -3.58 -21.36 7.02
CA ALA A 88 -3.76 -22.23 5.87
C ALA A 88 -2.44 -22.93 5.47
N THR A 89 -1.32 -22.22 5.49
CA THR A 89 0.01 -22.80 5.26
C THR A 89 0.42 -23.75 6.38
N ALA A 90 0.20 -23.38 7.65
CA ALA A 90 0.55 -24.21 8.80
C ALA A 90 -0.29 -25.48 8.89
N ALA A 91 -1.51 -25.48 8.35
CA ALA A 91 -2.39 -26.66 8.29
C ALA A 91 -2.03 -27.64 7.15
N LYS A 92 -1.08 -27.30 6.27
CA LYS A 92 -0.62 -28.21 5.22
C LYS A 92 0.13 -29.40 5.81
N ASP A 93 0.03 -30.52 5.10
CA ASP A 93 0.73 -31.76 5.44
C ASP A 93 2.25 -31.55 5.39
N GLU A 94 2.98 -32.04 6.40
CA GLU A 94 4.43 -31.85 6.51
C GLU A 94 5.21 -32.63 5.44
N GLU A 95 4.65 -33.70 4.85
CA GLU A 95 5.26 -34.41 3.72
C GLU A 95 5.18 -33.57 2.44
N GLU A 96 4.06 -32.86 2.24
CA GLU A 96 3.86 -31.99 1.08
C GLU A 96 4.50 -30.61 1.24
N TRP A 97 4.58 -30.11 2.47
CA TRP A 97 5.12 -28.79 2.84
C TRP A 97 6.10 -28.94 4.02
N PRO A 98 7.31 -29.47 3.77
CA PRO A 98 8.33 -29.64 4.80
C PRO A 98 8.63 -28.33 5.53
N ARG A 99 8.50 -28.34 6.85
CA ARG A 99 8.78 -27.19 7.71
C ARG A 99 10.28 -27.04 7.96
N PHE A 100 10.69 -25.86 8.41
CA PHE A 100 12.05 -25.66 8.87
C PHE A 100 12.38 -26.60 10.04
N PRO A 101 13.62 -27.09 10.15
CA PRO A 101 14.10 -27.70 11.39
C PRO A 101 13.86 -26.73 12.55
N LYS A 102 13.37 -27.25 13.68
CA LYS A 102 13.03 -26.45 14.88
C LYS A 102 14.15 -25.44 15.20
N GLY A 103 13.81 -24.15 15.20
CA GLY A 103 14.71 -23.06 15.59
C GLY A 103 15.36 -22.27 14.44
N MET A 104 15.27 -22.73 13.18
CA MET A 104 15.78 -21.97 12.03
C MET A 104 14.86 -20.81 11.58
N ASP A 105 13.62 -20.77 12.06
CA ASP A 105 12.53 -19.84 11.73
C ASP A 105 12.38 -18.66 12.70
N SER A 106 13.23 -18.60 13.73
CA SER A 106 13.05 -17.74 14.91
C SER A 106 12.77 -16.26 14.63
N PHE A 107 13.35 -15.66 13.58
CA PHE A 107 13.11 -14.25 13.24
C PHE A 107 11.71 -14.01 12.66
N CYS A 108 11.32 -14.84 11.69
CA CYS A 108 9.99 -14.79 11.09
C CYS A 108 8.93 -15.01 12.18
N ASP A 109 9.20 -15.91 13.13
CA ASP A 109 8.31 -16.17 14.25
C ASP A 109 8.17 -15.00 15.21
N ILE A 110 9.27 -14.34 15.60
CA ILE A 110 9.19 -13.17 16.48
C ILE A 110 8.41 -12.05 15.75
N ALA A 111 8.74 -11.75 14.50
CA ALA A 111 8.03 -10.73 13.72
C ALA A 111 6.53 -11.06 13.58
N ARG A 112 6.18 -12.31 13.30
CA ARG A 112 4.79 -12.79 13.25
C ARG A 112 4.07 -12.65 14.58
N ARG A 113 4.69 -13.03 15.70
CA ARG A 113 4.08 -12.89 17.03
C ARG A 113 3.88 -11.42 17.41
N VAL A 114 4.82 -10.53 17.08
CA VAL A 114 4.64 -9.07 17.27
C VAL A 114 3.50 -8.55 16.38
N PHE A 115 3.40 -9.03 15.13
CA PHE A 115 2.30 -8.71 14.24
C PHE A 115 0.93 -9.16 14.79
N GLU A 116 0.85 -10.37 15.35
CA GLU A 116 -0.35 -10.87 16.03
C GLU A 116 -0.71 -9.99 17.23
N ALA A 117 0.27 -9.53 18.02
CA ALA A 117 0.06 -8.58 19.09
C ALA A 117 -0.49 -7.25 18.56
N ILE A 118 0.05 -6.69 17.46
CA ILE A 118 -0.50 -5.49 16.80
C ILE A 118 -1.95 -5.71 16.38
N ARG A 119 -2.28 -6.85 15.76
CA ARG A 119 -3.64 -7.18 15.33
C ARG A 119 -4.60 -7.25 16.52
N LEU A 120 -4.19 -7.93 17.58
CA LEU A 120 -4.95 -8.07 18.81
C LEU A 120 -5.19 -6.70 19.46
N VAL A 121 -4.13 -5.93 19.74
CA VAL A 121 -4.20 -4.60 20.36
C VAL A 121 -4.98 -3.60 19.53
N SER A 122 -5.02 -3.71 18.19
CA SER A 122 -5.83 -2.81 17.37
C SER A 122 -7.32 -2.80 17.72
N LYS A 123 -7.84 -3.90 18.31
CA LYS A 123 -9.23 -4.06 18.77
C LYS A 123 -9.45 -3.58 20.21
N TYR A 124 -8.37 -3.20 20.91
CA TYR A 124 -8.37 -2.80 22.32
C TYR A 124 -9.45 -1.76 22.70
N PRO A 125 -9.73 -0.71 21.90
CA PRO A 125 -10.76 0.28 22.26
C PRO A 125 -12.18 -0.29 22.37
N GLN A 126 -12.44 -1.47 21.80
CA GLN A 126 -13.76 -2.11 21.76
C GLN A 126 -13.96 -3.16 22.86
N TRP A 127 -12.92 -3.49 23.62
CA TRP A 127 -12.96 -4.54 24.64
C TRP A 127 -13.53 -4.03 25.96
N ASP A 128 -14.15 -4.96 26.71
CA ASP A 128 -14.49 -4.73 28.11
C ASP A 128 -13.23 -4.68 29.00
N VAL A 129 -13.41 -4.21 30.23
CA VAL A 129 -12.32 -3.98 31.19
C VAL A 129 -11.50 -5.25 31.47
N ASN A 130 -12.14 -6.42 31.62
CA ASN A 130 -11.43 -7.66 31.94
C ASN A 130 -10.59 -8.12 30.75
N SER A 131 -11.18 -8.11 29.55
CA SER A 131 -10.49 -8.43 28.30
C SER A 131 -9.29 -7.50 28.05
N LYS A 132 -9.42 -6.19 28.35
CA LYS A 132 -8.30 -5.23 28.28
C LYS A 132 -7.15 -5.60 29.22
N VAL A 133 -7.44 -5.94 30.47
CA VAL A 133 -6.41 -6.28 31.47
C VAL A 133 -5.71 -7.59 31.11
N GLU A 134 -6.46 -8.61 30.72
CA GLU A 134 -5.93 -9.90 30.32
C GLU A 134 -5.02 -9.78 29.09
N ALA A 135 -5.51 -9.12 28.03
CA ALA A 135 -4.73 -8.94 26.81
C ALA A 135 -3.42 -8.18 27.06
N LEU A 136 -3.46 -7.10 27.85
CA LEU A 136 -2.24 -6.37 28.23
C LEU A 136 -1.28 -7.21 29.07
N GLY A 137 -1.79 -8.11 29.90
CA GLY A 137 -0.99 -9.11 30.61
C GLY A 137 -0.28 -10.06 29.66
N ASN A 138 -1.03 -10.68 28.75
CA ASN A 138 -0.49 -11.65 27.78
C ASN A 138 0.58 -11.01 26.87
N ILE A 139 0.34 -9.78 26.41
CA ILE A 139 1.32 -9.06 25.60
C ILE A 139 2.55 -8.70 26.41
N LYS A 140 2.40 -8.30 27.68
CA LYS A 140 3.54 -8.02 28.56
C LYS A 140 4.45 -9.24 28.70
N GLU A 141 3.87 -10.40 29.03
CA GLU A 141 4.63 -11.65 29.17
C GLU A 141 5.32 -12.03 27.86
N PHE A 142 4.64 -11.86 26.72
CA PHE A 142 5.23 -12.09 25.42
C PHE A 142 6.44 -11.17 25.13
N ILE A 143 6.33 -9.87 25.40
CA ILE A 143 7.45 -8.93 25.19
C ILE A 143 8.65 -9.29 26.08
N LEU A 144 8.40 -9.80 27.29
CA LEU A 144 9.46 -10.29 28.19
C LEU A 144 10.13 -11.57 27.63
N ASP A 145 9.37 -12.54 27.10
CA ASP A 145 9.87 -13.77 26.45
C ASP A 145 10.76 -13.49 25.23
N ILE A 146 10.45 -12.45 24.45
CA ILE A 146 11.31 -12.03 23.32
C ILE A 146 12.63 -11.43 23.81
N GLY A 147 12.61 -10.74 24.96
CA GLY A 147 13.77 -10.04 25.50
C GLY A 147 14.82 -10.96 26.16
N GLU A 148 14.52 -12.24 26.34
CA GLU A 148 15.50 -13.20 26.85
C GLU A 148 16.66 -13.39 25.85
N PRO A 149 17.92 -13.56 26.32
CA PRO A 149 19.07 -13.71 25.44
C PRO A 149 18.95 -14.96 24.58
N ARG A 150 18.53 -14.78 23.34
CA ARG A 150 18.60 -15.82 22.31
C ARG A 150 19.88 -15.59 21.52
N ASN A 151 20.55 -16.68 21.12
CA ASN A 151 21.74 -16.64 20.23
C ASN A 151 21.39 -16.22 18.79
N THR A 152 20.37 -15.37 18.62
CA THR A 152 19.86 -14.97 17.32
C THR A 152 20.52 -13.67 16.89
N PRO A 153 21.28 -13.66 15.77
CA PRO A 153 21.87 -12.44 15.24
C PRO A 153 20.81 -11.46 14.74
N THR A 154 20.46 -10.43 15.52
CA THR A 154 19.58 -9.35 15.05
C THR A 154 20.28 -8.56 13.94
N LYS A 155 19.61 -8.37 12.79
CA LYS A 155 20.15 -7.51 11.70
C LYS A 155 20.24 -6.04 12.10
N PHE A 156 19.47 -5.63 13.10
CA PHE A 156 19.55 -4.30 13.71
C PHE A 156 20.32 -4.37 15.02
N SER A 157 20.97 -3.25 15.38
CA SER A 157 21.65 -3.13 16.66
C SER A 157 20.70 -3.55 17.76
N THR A 158 21.18 -4.45 18.63
CA THR A 158 20.43 -4.93 19.81
C THR A 158 19.83 -3.76 20.60
N SER A 159 20.50 -2.60 20.59
CA SER A 159 20.04 -1.34 21.18
C SER A 159 18.63 -0.92 20.76
N ASN A 160 18.29 -1.00 19.47
CA ASN A 160 17.01 -0.46 18.97
C ASN A 160 15.85 -1.38 19.36
N ALA A 161 16.07 -2.69 19.32
CA ALA A 161 15.07 -3.66 19.76
C ALA A 161 14.85 -3.55 21.28
N GLU A 162 15.93 -3.46 22.07
CA GLU A 162 15.86 -3.27 23.51
C GLU A 162 15.12 -1.99 23.91
N GLU A 163 15.40 -0.87 23.24
CA GLU A 163 14.73 0.41 23.47
C GLU A 163 13.24 0.34 23.11
N ALA A 164 12.90 -0.25 21.96
CA ALA A 164 11.51 -0.46 21.55
C ALA A 164 10.76 -1.37 22.53
N MET A 165 11.39 -2.44 23.03
CA MET A 165 10.81 -3.32 24.06
C MET A 165 10.58 -2.58 25.38
N LYS A 166 11.58 -1.83 25.88
CA LYS A 166 11.46 -1.01 27.11
C LYS A 166 10.32 0.00 26.99
N THR A 167 10.24 0.69 25.87
CA THR A 167 9.17 1.66 25.57
C THR A 167 7.80 0.98 25.54
N THR A 168 7.69 -0.16 24.86
CA THR A 168 6.46 -0.96 24.78
C THR A 168 5.99 -1.40 26.18
N LEU A 169 6.90 -1.93 27.02
CA LEU A 169 6.58 -2.34 28.38
C LEU A 169 6.13 -1.16 29.26
N SER A 170 6.78 0.00 29.14
CA SER A 170 6.38 1.23 29.84
C SER A 170 4.95 1.64 29.47
N LEU A 171 4.63 1.65 28.17
CA LEU A 171 3.33 2.01 27.66
C LEU A 171 2.24 1.02 28.07
N ILE A 172 2.54 -0.29 28.10
CA ILE A 172 1.62 -1.30 28.64
C ILE A 172 1.30 -1.02 30.11
N ASN A 173 2.32 -0.74 30.93
CA ASN A 173 2.11 -0.41 32.34
C ASN A 173 1.28 0.88 32.51
N GLY A 174 1.56 1.92 31.70
CA GLY A 174 0.77 3.16 31.69
C GLY A 174 -0.68 2.95 31.26
N LEU A 175 -0.94 2.03 30.32
CA LEU A 175 -2.31 1.72 29.91
C LEU A 175 -3.03 0.87 30.97
N ARG A 176 -2.33 0.02 31.71
CA ARG A 176 -2.90 -0.72 32.85
C ARG A 176 -3.32 0.18 34.00
N THR A 177 -2.65 1.31 34.21
CA THR A 177 -3.06 2.31 35.22
C THR A 177 -4.21 3.19 34.72
N SER A 178 -4.35 3.37 33.40
CA SER A 178 -5.39 4.18 32.78
C SER A 178 -5.93 3.53 31.50
N LEU A 179 -6.81 2.54 31.64
CA LEU A 179 -7.29 1.64 30.57
C LEU A 179 -8.00 2.34 29.38
N ASP A 180 -8.45 3.58 29.57
CA ASP A 180 -9.15 4.36 28.55
C ASP A 180 -8.30 5.51 27.98
N ASN A 181 -7.00 5.55 28.30
CA ASN A 181 -6.10 6.57 27.78
C ASN A 181 -5.73 6.27 26.31
N LEU A 182 -6.44 6.94 25.38
CA LEU A 182 -6.24 6.80 23.94
C LEU A 182 -4.88 7.31 23.45
N GLU A 183 -4.24 8.24 24.17
CA GLU A 183 -2.91 8.74 23.81
C GLU A 183 -1.85 7.68 24.09
N ILE A 184 -1.90 7.05 25.27
CA ILE A 184 -1.03 5.92 25.63
C ILE A 184 -1.27 4.75 24.69
N PHE A 185 -2.53 4.46 24.36
CA PHE A 185 -2.87 3.43 23.37
C PHE A 185 -2.27 3.73 21.99
N GLY A 186 -2.37 4.97 21.51
CA GLY A 186 -1.76 5.41 20.25
C GLY A 186 -0.24 5.22 20.26
N ALA A 187 0.43 5.65 21.33
CA ALA A 187 1.86 5.46 21.51
C ALA A 187 2.25 3.97 21.59
N LEU A 188 1.44 3.13 22.25
CA LEU A 188 1.65 1.68 22.31
C LEU A 188 1.60 1.07 20.91
N MET A 189 0.59 1.43 20.10
CA MET A 189 0.51 0.98 18.72
C MET A 189 1.69 1.45 17.88
N ASP A 190 2.21 2.64 18.12
CA ASP A 190 3.39 3.14 17.40
C ASP A 190 4.67 2.38 17.81
N SER A 191 4.83 2.11 19.11
CA SER A 191 5.92 1.32 19.67
C SER A 191 5.92 -0.13 19.18
N LEU A 192 4.76 -0.80 19.17
CA LEU A 192 4.63 -2.16 18.65
C LEU A 192 4.98 -2.25 17.16
N ARG A 193 4.57 -1.25 16.36
CA ARG A 193 4.94 -1.20 14.93
C ARG A 193 6.44 -0.98 14.73
N ALA A 194 7.07 -0.13 15.53
CA ALA A 194 8.52 0.01 15.53
C ALA A 194 9.22 -1.31 15.90
N LEU A 195 8.73 -1.99 16.95
CA LEU A 195 9.23 -3.28 17.38
C LEU A 195 9.11 -4.36 16.30
N PHE A 196 8.00 -4.41 15.57
CA PHE A 196 7.83 -5.33 14.44
C PHE A 196 8.97 -5.19 13.43
N PHE A 197 9.32 -3.96 13.06
CA PHE A 197 10.39 -3.72 12.09
C PHE A 197 11.80 -3.97 12.64
N CYS A 198 11.98 -4.07 13.97
CA CYS A 198 13.25 -4.56 14.53
C CYS A 198 13.51 -6.04 14.17
N PHE A 199 12.46 -6.82 13.91
CA PHE A 199 12.54 -8.25 13.58
C PHE A 199 12.17 -8.57 12.12
N SER A 200 11.52 -7.65 11.41
CA SER A 200 11.18 -7.82 9.99
C SER A 200 12.42 -7.65 9.09
N PRO A 201 12.61 -8.52 8.07
CA PRO A 201 13.72 -8.39 7.13
C PRO A 201 13.53 -7.27 6.07
N CYS A 202 12.38 -6.59 6.05
CA CYS A 202 11.99 -5.63 5.00
C CYS A 202 12.56 -4.22 5.26
N VAL A 203 13.87 -4.04 5.07
CA VAL A 203 14.60 -2.81 5.43
C VAL A 203 14.12 -1.58 4.65
N GLY A 204 13.93 -1.72 3.34
CA GLY A 204 13.37 -0.70 2.48
C GLY A 204 11.93 -0.32 2.86
N VAL A 205 11.09 -1.26 3.30
CA VAL A 205 9.74 -0.95 3.83
C VAL A 205 9.85 -0.22 5.18
N TYR A 206 10.76 -0.62 6.06
CA TYR A 206 11.01 0.09 7.31
C TYR A 206 11.45 1.54 7.08
N SER A 207 12.32 1.78 6.11
CA SER A 207 12.72 3.15 5.74
C SER A 207 11.53 4.01 5.29
N MET A 208 10.57 3.43 4.57
CA MET A 208 9.33 4.12 4.20
C MET A 208 8.50 4.44 5.44
N PHE A 209 8.39 3.50 6.37
CA PHE A 209 7.67 3.69 7.63
C PHE A 209 8.29 4.84 8.46
N GLN A 210 9.61 4.85 8.61
CA GLN A 210 10.33 5.91 9.30
C GLN A 210 10.12 7.27 8.62
N GLY A 211 10.29 7.35 7.30
CA GLY A 211 10.08 8.58 6.54
C GLY A 211 8.64 9.10 6.64
N ALA A 212 7.65 8.23 6.54
CA ALA A 212 6.24 8.59 6.66
C ALA A 212 5.88 9.11 8.06
N ASN A 213 6.44 8.51 9.12
CA ASN A 213 6.26 8.99 10.48
C ASN A 213 6.98 10.33 10.71
N ALA A 214 8.22 10.47 10.26
CA ALA A 214 9.01 11.69 10.41
C ALA A 214 8.36 12.90 9.72
N ASN A 215 7.77 12.69 8.54
CA ASN A 215 7.13 13.76 7.76
C ASN A 215 5.68 14.02 8.16
N GLY A 216 5.12 13.28 9.13
CA GLY A 216 3.70 13.34 9.49
C GLY A 216 2.75 12.89 8.37
N THR A 217 3.29 12.31 7.29
CA THR A 217 2.54 11.79 6.14
C THR A 217 2.04 10.39 6.44
N GLY A 218 1.24 10.27 7.50
CA GLY A 218 0.58 9.02 7.82
C GLY A 218 -0.27 8.55 6.64
N THR A 219 -0.55 7.25 6.57
CA THR A 219 -1.42 6.69 5.54
C THR A 219 -2.55 5.87 6.15
N TYR A 220 -3.61 5.67 5.37
CA TYR A 220 -4.69 4.73 5.67
C TYR A 220 -5.19 4.09 4.38
N VAL A 221 -5.69 2.86 4.47
CA VAL A 221 -6.30 2.17 3.33
C VAL A 221 -7.72 2.69 3.11
N CYS A 222 -8.17 2.71 1.84
CA CYS A 222 -9.56 2.98 1.49
C CYS A 222 -10.51 2.25 2.45
N CYS A 223 -11.57 2.93 2.87
CA CYS A 223 -12.59 2.40 3.77
C CYS A 223 -13.98 2.81 3.29
N ASP A 224 -15.03 2.28 3.90
CA ASP A 224 -16.43 2.64 3.60
C ASP A 224 -16.75 4.13 3.77
N ARG A 225 -15.95 4.87 4.56
CA ARG A 225 -16.07 6.31 4.79
C ARG A 225 -15.40 7.17 3.71
N CYS A 226 -14.57 6.58 2.86
CA CYS A 226 -13.84 7.35 1.85
C CYS A 226 -14.72 7.65 0.62
N PRO A 227 -14.49 8.77 -0.10
CA PRO A 227 -15.21 9.06 -1.34
C PRO A 227 -15.10 7.97 -2.42
N CYS A 228 -14.04 7.14 -2.39
CA CYS A 228 -13.89 6.02 -3.30
C CYS A 228 -15.01 5.00 -3.11
N TYR A 229 -15.42 4.70 -1.87
CA TYR A 229 -16.51 3.77 -1.59
C TYR A 229 -17.82 4.20 -2.26
N VAL A 230 -18.18 5.49 -2.17
CA VAL A 230 -19.38 6.05 -2.80
C VAL A 230 -19.32 5.92 -4.33
N LYS A 231 -18.16 6.15 -4.93
CA LYS A 231 -17.95 5.98 -6.37
C LYS A 231 -18.15 4.54 -6.81
N PHE A 232 -17.66 3.58 -6.02
CA PHE A 232 -17.75 2.16 -6.36
C PHE A 232 -19.15 1.59 -6.15
N ARG A 233 -19.80 1.86 -5.01
CA ARG A 233 -21.16 1.32 -4.71
C ARG A 233 -22.24 1.73 -5.72
N SER A 234 -22.04 2.86 -6.40
CA SER A 234 -22.98 3.41 -7.39
C SER A 234 -22.65 3.03 -8.83
N THR A 235 -21.49 2.41 -9.08
CA THR A 235 -21.06 2.02 -10.42
C THR A 235 -21.14 0.51 -10.56
N TYR A 236 -21.68 0.01 -11.68
CA TYR A 236 -21.59 -1.42 -12.00
C TYR A 236 -20.12 -1.84 -12.10
N THR A 237 -19.61 -2.57 -11.12
CA THR A 237 -18.25 -3.09 -11.10
C THR A 237 -18.26 -4.58 -10.81
N LEU A 238 -18.47 -5.38 -11.86
CA LEU A 238 -18.31 -6.85 -11.80
C LEU A 238 -16.88 -7.30 -11.46
N PHE A 239 -15.89 -6.43 -11.69
CA PHE A 239 -14.48 -6.81 -11.81
C PHE A 239 -13.60 -6.39 -10.63
N ILE A 240 -14.18 -6.09 -9.46
CA ILE A 240 -13.38 -5.84 -8.24
C ILE A 240 -12.78 -7.16 -7.69
N LYS A 241 -13.19 -8.33 -8.21
CA LYS A 241 -12.77 -9.64 -7.71
C LYS A 241 -11.25 -9.84 -7.64
N ASP A 242 -10.47 -9.21 -8.53
CA ASP A 242 -9.02 -9.42 -8.61
C ASP A 242 -8.18 -8.25 -8.08
N ILE A 243 -8.79 -7.20 -7.51
CA ILE A 243 -8.02 -6.07 -6.96
C ILE A 243 -7.16 -6.52 -5.77
N GLU A 244 -7.59 -7.52 -5.03
CA GLU A 244 -6.79 -8.16 -3.98
C GLU A 244 -5.49 -8.79 -4.53
N LYS A 245 -5.54 -9.40 -5.72
CA LYS A 245 -4.34 -9.91 -6.41
C LYS A 245 -3.42 -8.78 -6.84
N MET A 246 -3.98 -7.65 -7.27
CA MET A 246 -3.19 -6.45 -7.58
C MET A 246 -2.56 -5.83 -6.33
N LYS A 247 -3.23 -5.93 -5.16
CA LYS A 247 -2.64 -5.53 -3.88
C LYS A 247 -1.43 -6.40 -3.53
N VAL A 248 -1.53 -7.71 -3.73
CA VAL A 248 -0.40 -8.65 -3.58
C VAL A 248 0.75 -8.28 -4.53
N ILE A 249 0.46 -8.08 -5.83
CA ILE A 249 1.47 -7.67 -6.81
C ILE A 249 2.10 -6.33 -6.42
N ASP A 250 1.33 -5.36 -5.94
CA ASP A 250 1.86 -4.05 -5.52
C ASP A 250 2.89 -4.19 -4.41
N CYS A 251 2.58 -4.98 -3.37
CA CYS A 251 3.52 -5.32 -2.30
C CYS A 251 4.81 -5.94 -2.87
N LEU A 252 4.68 -6.94 -3.74
CA LEU A 252 5.83 -7.67 -4.29
C LEU A 252 6.67 -6.85 -5.26
N LEU A 253 6.07 -5.95 -6.05
CA LEU A 253 6.78 -5.02 -6.93
C LEU A 253 7.77 -4.16 -6.14
N MET A 254 7.35 -3.68 -4.97
CA MET A 254 8.19 -2.88 -4.09
C MET A 254 9.34 -3.69 -3.50
N MET A 255 9.10 -4.94 -3.11
CA MET A 255 10.18 -5.82 -2.66
C MET A 255 11.16 -6.14 -3.79
N ALA A 256 10.64 -6.45 -4.99
CA ALA A 256 11.44 -6.82 -6.15
C ALA A 256 12.42 -5.71 -6.60
N VAL A 257 12.00 -4.45 -6.52
CA VAL A 257 12.82 -3.32 -6.98
C VAL A 257 13.57 -2.66 -5.84
N LYS A 258 12.91 -2.35 -4.71
CA LYS A 258 13.53 -1.57 -3.62
C LYS A 258 14.50 -2.39 -2.79
N GLU A 259 14.19 -3.66 -2.55
CA GLU A 259 15.09 -4.57 -1.83
C GLU A 259 16.00 -5.36 -2.79
N ASP A 260 15.88 -5.13 -4.11
CA ASP A 260 16.50 -5.94 -5.17
C ASP A 260 16.23 -7.44 -4.99
N ASP A 261 15.03 -7.80 -4.50
CA ASP A 261 14.67 -9.18 -4.16
C ASP A 261 14.41 -10.01 -5.43
N ALA A 262 15.31 -10.95 -5.71
CA ALA A 262 15.24 -11.84 -6.86
C ALA A 262 14.05 -12.81 -6.83
N PHE A 263 13.63 -13.27 -5.64
CA PHE A 263 12.45 -14.13 -5.47
C PHE A 263 11.19 -13.34 -5.81
N ALA A 264 11.03 -12.15 -5.22
CA ALA A 264 9.88 -11.28 -5.50
C ALA A 264 9.85 -10.87 -6.98
N CYS A 265 11.00 -10.58 -7.59
CA CYS A 265 11.09 -10.23 -9.01
C CYS A 265 10.57 -11.36 -9.92
N LYS A 266 11.00 -12.60 -9.71
CA LYS A 266 10.53 -13.75 -10.50
C LYS A 266 9.04 -14.02 -10.30
N LEU A 267 8.59 -13.92 -9.04
CA LEU A 267 7.19 -14.16 -8.70
C LEU A 267 6.25 -13.11 -9.33
N VAL A 268 6.61 -11.82 -9.27
CA VAL A 268 5.83 -10.76 -9.91
C VAL A 268 5.72 -10.97 -11.41
N GLU A 269 6.82 -11.36 -12.07
CA GLU A 269 6.83 -11.67 -13.49
C GLU A 269 5.83 -12.78 -13.85
N ASP A 270 5.88 -13.91 -13.14
CA ASP A 270 4.97 -15.04 -13.39
C ASP A 270 3.51 -14.68 -13.05
N LEU A 271 3.26 -13.98 -11.94
CA LEU A 271 1.91 -13.55 -11.57
C LEU A 271 1.32 -12.57 -12.59
N LEU A 272 2.10 -11.60 -13.07
CA LEU A 272 1.63 -10.65 -14.10
C LEU A 272 1.30 -11.36 -15.41
N GLN A 273 2.09 -12.38 -15.79
CA GLN A 273 1.84 -13.19 -16.98
C GLN A 273 0.56 -14.03 -16.83
N ARG A 274 0.37 -14.70 -15.68
CA ARG A 274 -0.79 -15.58 -15.43
C ARG A 274 -2.09 -14.81 -15.25
N LEU A 275 -2.05 -13.63 -14.65
CA LEU A 275 -3.23 -12.83 -14.38
C LEU A 275 -3.67 -11.97 -15.57
N ASP A 276 -2.86 -11.88 -16.62
CA ASP A 276 -3.08 -11.00 -17.77
C ASP A 276 -3.47 -9.58 -17.32
N TYR A 277 -2.68 -8.97 -16.44
CA TYR A 277 -3.03 -7.68 -15.83
C TYR A 277 -3.35 -6.58 -16.86
N ARG A 278 -2.70 -6.62 -18.03
CA ARG A 278 -2.90 -5.66 -19.12
C ARG A 278 -4.23 -5.84 -19.84
N ASN A 279 -5.02 -6.84 -19.45
CA ASN A 279 -6.37 -7.02 -19.91
C ASN A 279 -7.22 -5.78 -19.58
N PRO A 280 -7.88 -5.15 -20.56
CA PRO A 280 -8.75 -3.99 -20.33
C PRO A 280 -9.86 -4.21 -19.30
N PHE A 281 -10.25 -5.46 -19.05
CA PHE A 281 -11.23 -5.82 -18.02
C PHE A 281 -10.69 -5.65 -16.59
N LEU A 282 -9.38 -5.75 -16.37
CA LEU A 282 -8.72 -5.51 -15.08
C LEU A 282 -8.15 -4.10 -14.95
N ASP A 283 -7.56 -3.55 -16.01
CA ASP A 283 -6.96 -2.21 -16.00
C ASP A 283 -7.99 -1.12 -15.62
N LYS A 284 -9.21 -1.18 -16.17
CA LYS A 284 -10.26 -0.19 -15.90
C LYS A 284 -10.69 -0.17 -14.41
N PRO A 285 -11.05 -1.30 -13.77
CA PRO A 285 -11.33 -1.34 -12.33
C PRO A 285 -10.17 -0.87 -11.48
N VAL A 286 -8.95 -1.35 -11.75
CA VAL A 286 -7.76 -1.02 -10.95
C VAL A 286 -7.53 0.48 -10.98
N ARG A 287 -7.55 1.12 -12.16
CA ARG A 287 -7.40 2.58 -12.30
C ARG A 287 -8.49 3.40 -11.60
N ARG A 288 -9.63 2.80 -11.24
CA ARG A 288 -10.67 3.49 -10.47
C ARG A 288 -10.39 3.50 -8.98
N VAL A 289 -9.55 2.58 -8.47
CA VAL A 289 -9.13 2.52 -7.07
C VAL A 289 -8.12 3.63 -6.81
N GLN A 290 -8.09 4.13 -5.57
CA GLN A 290 -7.08 5.09 -5.15
C GLN A 290 -5.68 4.58 -5.52
N ASN A 291 -4.90 5.43 -6.18
CA ASN A 291 -3.56 5.15 -6.70
C ASN A 291 -3.46 3.99 -7.70
N GLY A 292 -4.56 3.53 -8.30
CA GLY A 292 -4.54 2.50 -9.33
C GLY A 292 -3.75 2.86 -10.59
N SER A 293 -3.74 4.14 -10.97
CA SER A 293 -2.88 4.63 -12.06
C SER A 293 -1.39 4.60 -11.68
N LEU A 294 -1.06 4.84 -10.41
CA LEU A 294 0.32 4.80 -9.91
C LEU A 294 0.81 3.36 -9.79
N PHE A 295 -0.07 2.42 -9.42
CA PHE A 295 0.20 0.99 -9.53
C PHE A 295 0.54 0.62 -10.98
N ALA A 296 -0.28 1.04 -11.96
CA ALA A 296 0.01 0.79 -13.37
C ALA A 296 1.36 1.40 -13.82
N ALA A 297 1.71 2.58 -13.30
CA ALA A 297 3.02 3.19 -13.54
C ALA A 297 4.17 2.39 -12.90
N ARG A 298 4.00 1.84 -11.69
CA ARG A 298 4.99 0.93 -11.07
C ARG A 298 5.16 -0.35 -11.86
N VAL A 299 4.08 -0.96 -12.37
CA VAL A 299 4.17 -2.12 -13.28
C VAL A 299 5.00 -1.77 -14.52
N ALA A 300 4.74 -0.63 -15.16
CA ALA A 300 5.53 -0.19 -16.32
C ALA A 300 7.01 0.04 -15.98
N LEU A 301 7.33 0.66 -14.84
CA LEU A 301 8.71 0.83 -14.39
C LEU A 301 9.39 -0.51 -14.08
N PHE A 302 8.67 -1.48 -13.53
CA PHE A 302 9.18 -2.82 -13.30
C PHE A 302 9.52 -3.54 -14.60
N ASP A 303 8.67 -3.42 -15.62
CA ASP A 303 8.97 -3.95 -16.96
C ASP A 303 10.21 -3.28 -17.56
N ALA A 304 10.32 -1.95 -17.45
CA ALA A 304 11.51 -1.21 -17.88
C ALA A 304 12.77 -1.68 -17.15
N PHE A 305 12.69 -1.85 -15.83
CA PHE A 305 13.78 -2.36 -14.99
C PHE A 305 14.23 -3.75 -15.43
N ARG A 306 13.28 -4.66 -15.70
CA ARG A 306 13.57 -6.01 -16.21
C ARG A 306 14.22 -5.99 -17.58
N HIS A 307 13.73 -5.18 -18.51
CA HIS A 307 14.36 -5.04 -19.83
C HIS A 307 15.79 -4.52 -19.72
N VAL A 308 16.05 -3.50 -18.89
CA VAL A 308 17.42 -2.99 -18.66
C VAL A 308 18.31 -4.05 -18.02
N LYS A 309 17.83 -4.77 -16.99
CA LYS A 309 18.57 -5.89 -16.39
C LYS A 309 18.92 -6.97 -17.42
N ALA A 310 17.97 -7.39 -18.25
CA ALA A 310 18.19 -8.41 -19.28
C ALA A 310 19.26 -7.98 -20.31
N ILE A 311 19.28 -6.69 -20.69
CA ILE A 311 20.35 -6.14 -21.55
C ILE A 311 21.71 -6.21 -20.82
N MET A 312 21.75 -5.78 -19.55
CA MET A 312 22.99 -5.72 -18.76
C MET A 312 23.58 -7.10 -18.44
N THR A 313 22.75 -8.12 -18.21
CA THR A 313 23.21 -9.48 -17.90
C THR A 313 23.61 -10.28 -19.13
N GLY A 314 23.45 -9.72 -20.34
CA GLY A 314 23.72 -10.43 -21.59
C GLY A 314 22.75 -11.58 -21.86
N SER A 315 21.56 -11.55 -21.25
CA SER A 315 20.54 -12.59 -21.39
C SER A 315 19.74 -12.48 -22.69
N ILE A 316 20.11 -11.53 -23.56
CA ILE A 316 19.46 -11.25 -24.84
C ILE A 316 20.48 -11.24 -25.97
N ASN A 317 20.04 -11.49 -27.20
CA ASN A 317 20.88 -11.27 -28.36
C ASN A 317 20.87 -9.76 -28.71
N LEU A 318 22.00 -9.09 -28.48
CA LEU A 318 22.14 -7.64 -28.67
C LEU A 318 21.83 -7.16 -30.10
N HIS A 319 21.93 -8.04 -31.10
CA HIS A 319 21.64 -7.67 -32.50
C HIS A 319 20.15 -7.75 -32.83
N THR A 320 19.43 -8.73 -32.28
CA THR A 320 18.01 -8.98 -32.62
C THR A 320 17.05 -8.38 -31.61
N ASP A 321 17.38 -8.46 -30.32
CA ASP A 321 16.41 -8.22 -29.24
C ASP A 321 16.56 -6.81 -28.65
N LEU A 322 17.73 -6.20 -28.77
CA LEU A 322 18.01 -4.92 -28.13
C LEU A 322 17.06 -3.79 -28.56
N PRO A 323 16.69 -3.63 -29.86
CA PRO A 323 15.72 -2.61 -30.26
C PRO A 323 14.35 -2.77 -29.58
N SER A 324 13.87 -4.01 -29.43
CA SER A 324 12.57 -4.27 -28.80
C SER A 324 12.61 -4.00 -27.29
N HIS A 325 13.71 -4.37 -26.62
CA HIS A 325 13.90 -4.07 -25.20
C HIS A 325 13.97 -2.56 -24.93
N VAL A 326 14.74 -1.81 -25.71
CA VAL A 326 14.86 -0.34 -25.54
C VAL A 326 13.52 0.35 -25.85
N ALA A 327 12.80 -0.09 -26.89
CA ALA A 327 11.47 0.43 -27.21
C ALA A 327 10.47 0.20 -26.05
N SER A 328 10.48 -0.98 -25.44
CA SER A 328 9.67 -1.29 -24.26
C SER A 328 10.01 -0.40 -23.07
N VAL A 329 11.30 -0.13 -22.83
CA VAL A 329 11.75 0.80 -21.78
C VAL A 329 11.25 2.22 -22.05
N ALA A 330 11.41 2.71 -23.28
CA ALA A 330 10.94 4.04 -23.66
C ALA A 330 9.42 4.16 -23.51
N LEU A 331 8.65 3.16 -23.96
CA LEU A 331 7.20 3.12 -23.82
C LEU A 331 6.78 3.18 -22.35
N ALA A 332 7.40 2.38 -21.49
CA ALA A 332 7.14 2.39 -20.06
C ALA A 332 7.39 3.77 -19.44
N LEU A 333 8.53 4.41 -19.75
CA LEU A 333 8.86 5.75 -19.27
C LEU A 333 7.83 6.80 -19.75
N HIS A 334 7.35 6.71 -21.00
CA HIS A 334 6.29 7.59 -21.50
C HIS A 334 4.96 7.39 -20.76
N VAL A 335 4.59 6.14 -20.46
CA VAL A 335 3.40 5.83 -19.65
C VAL A 335 3.54 6.46 -18.27
N VAL A 336 4.66 6.27 -17.60
CA VAL A 336 4.93 6.81 -16.26
C VAL A 336 4.86 8.34 -16.28
N ARG A 337 5.55 8.97 -17.23
CA ARG A 337 5.52 10.43 -17.42
C ARG A 337 4.09 10.95 -17.59
N ARG A 338 3.24 10.25 -18.34
CA ARG A 338 1.83 10.61 -18.53
C ARG A 338 1.05 10.56 -17.23
N GLU A 339 1.28 9.56 -16.38
CA GLU A 339 0.57 9.41 -15.11
C GLU A 339 1.07 10.43 -14.05
N VAL A 340 2.37 10.73 -14.00
CA VAL A 340 2.94 11.61 -12.97
C VAL A 340 2.84 13.10 -13.28
N LYS A 341 2.70 13.51 -14.55
CA LYS A 341 2.73 14.94 -14.95
C LYS A 341 1.72 15.85 -14.24
N ASN A 342 0.62 15.27 -13.74
CA ASN A 342 -0.43 16.01 -13.04
C ASN A 342 -0.34 15.91 -11.52
N MET A 343 0.63 15.15 -10.98
CA MET A 343 0.84 15.04 -9.54
C MET A 343 1.53 16.30 -9.02
N ALA A 344 0.95 16.95 -8.02
CA ALA A 344 1.47 18.21 -7.46
C ALA A 344 2.92 18.11 -6.95
N CYS A 345 3.33 16.94 -6.46
CA CYS A 345 4.65 16.64 -5.92
C CYS A 345 5.65 16.07 -6.94
N ALA A 346 5.25 15.87 -8.20
CA ALA A 346 6.10 15.23 -9.21
C ALA A 346 6.93 16.24 -10.03
N SER A 347 6.94 17.52 -9.67
CA SER A 347 7.70 18.56 -10.37
C SER A 347 9.20 18.21 -10.48
N GLU A 348 9.77 17.61 -9.44
CA GLU A 348 11.17 17.18 -9.40
C GLU A 348 11.44 15.88 -10.19
N GLN A 349 10.39 15.09 -10.42
CA GLN A 349 10.48 13.78 -11.09
C GLN A 349 10.39 13.90 -12.61
N LEU A 350 9.69 14.91 -13.13
CA LEU A 350 9.60 15.15 -14.58
C LEU A 350 10.98 15.32 -15.23
N PRO A 351 11.92 16.13 -14.68
CA PRO A 351 13.29 16.21 -15.20
C PRO A 351 14.05 14.88 -15.15
N VAL A 352 13.81 14.04 -14.13
CA VAL A 352 14.43 12.70 -14.03
C VAL A 352 13.94 11.80 -15.16
N LEU A 353 12.62 11.78 -15.40
CA LEU A 353 12.00 11.04 -16.49
C LEU A 353 12.45 11.50 -17.87
N ASP A 354 12.56 12.82 -18.08
CA ASP A 354 13.04 13.38 -19.35
C ASP A 354 14.51 12.99 -19.60
N ARG A 355 15.35 12.96 -18.56
CA ARG A 355 16.73 12.42 -18.65
C ARG A 355 16.75 10.91 -18.91
N ALA A 356 15.86 10.15 -18.30
CA ALA A 356 15.74 8.71 -18.55
C ALA A 356 15.38 8.40 -20.00
N LEU A 357 14.40 9.13 -20.56
CA LEU A 357 14.00 9.04 -21.96
C LEU A 357 15.17 9.39 -22.89
N THR A 358 15.84 10.51 -22.64
CA THR A 358 17.05 10.91 -23.40
C THR A 358 18.15 9.85 -23.32
N THR A 359 18.32 9.20 -22.16
CA THR A 359 19.31 8.14 -21.98
C THR A 359 18.95 6.88 -22.77
N ALA A 360 17.66 6.51 -22.81
CA ALA A 360 17.16 5.41 -23.64
C ALA A 360 17.40 5.68 -25.14
N ASP A 361 17.12 6.90 -25.61
CA ASP A 361 17.39 7.31 -27.00
C ASP A 361 18.91 7.30 -27.31
N ASN A 362 19.75 7.70 -26.36
CA ASN A 362 21.21 7.65 -26.51
C ASN A 362 21.74 6.20 -26.59
N ILE A 363 21.11 5.25 -25.92
CA ILE A 363 21.47 3.82 -26.06
C ILE A 363 21.19 3.35 -27.49
N TYR A 364 20.04 3.75 -28.05
CA TYR A 364 19.66 3.43 -29.42
C TYR A 364 20.67 3.94 -30.45
N THR A 365 21.22 5.14 -30.26
CA THR A 365 22.21 5.73 -31.21
C THR A 365 23.65 5.22 -31.03
N ARG A 366 23.96 4.57 -29.90
CA ARG A 366 25.30 4.07 -29.56
C ARG A 366 25.47 2.56 -29.78
N LEU A 367 24.46 1.91 -30.35
CA LEU A 367 24.50 0.50 -30.71
C LEU A 367 25.75 0.16 -31.54
N GLY A 368 26.48 -0.89 -31.14
CA GLY A 368 27.73 -1.32 -31.77
C GLY A 368 28.98 -0.54 -31.36
N LYS A 369 28.87 0.48 -30.49
CA LYS A 369 30.02 1.21 -29.92
C LYS A 369 30.22 0.78 -28.47
N GLY A 370 31.45 0.49 -28.05
CA GLY A 370 31.80 -0.06 -26.72
C GLY A 370 31.52 0.83 -25.49
N SER A 371 30.53 1.73 -25.53
CA SER A 371 30.21 2.73 -24.47
C SER A 371 28.77 2.68 -23.95
N VAL A 372 28.01 1.63 -24.29
CA VAL A 372 26.59 1.51 -23.89
C VAL A 372 26.43 1.17 -22.41
N THR A 373 27.38 0.45 -21.80
CA THR A 373 27.31 -0.01 -20.40
C THR A 373 27.03 1.11 -19.41
N GLN A 374 27.74 2.23 -19.50
CA GLN A 374 27.51 3.38 -18.61
C GLN A 374 26.10 3.97 -18.77
N HIS A 375 25.57 4.00 -19.99
CA HIS A 375 24.22 4.49 -20.25
C HIS A 375 23.16 3.55 -19.67
N LEU A 376 23.38 2.24 -19.73
CA LEU A 376 22.49 1.25 -19.11
C LEU A 376 22.48 1.38 -17.59
N HIS A 377 23.64 1.55 -16.95
CA HIS A 377 23.72 1.83 -15.52
C HIS A 377 22.96 3.12 -15.16
N THR A 378 23.22 4.22 -15.88
CA THR A 378 22.52 5.49 -15.65
C THR A 378 21.01 5.37 -15.85
N LEU A 379 20.56 4.64 -16.88
CA LEU A 379 19.14 4.39 -17.13
C LEU A 379 18.50 3.56 -16.02
N LYS A 380 19.18 2.51 -15.55
CA LYS A 380 18.75 1.70 -14.40
C LYS A 380 18.56 2.58 -13.16
N GLU A 381 19.52 3.45 -12.85
CA GLU A 381 19.44 4.38 -11.71
C GLU A 381 18.26 5.34 -11.81
N TYR A 382 17.97 5.89 -13.00
CA TYR A 382 16.79 6.73 -13.18
C TYR A 382 15.47 5.97 -13.02
N ILE A 383 15.40 4.72 -13.50
CA ILE A 383 14.22 3.86 -13.32
C ILE A 383 14.02 3.56 -11.83
N ILE A 384 15.07 3.16 -11.10
CA ILE A 384 15.00 2.90 -9.65
C ILE A 384 14.61 4.15 -8.88
N THR A 385 15.20 5.31 -9.20
CA THR A 385 14.89 6.60 -8.55
C THR A 385 13.41 6.94 -8.71
N THR A 386 12.89 6.81 -9.94
CA THR A 386 11.47 7.11 -10.21
C THR A 386 10.55 6.07 -9.56
N PHE A 387 10.96 4.80 -9.53
CA PHE A 387 10.23 3.73 -8.87
C PHE A 387 10.15 4.00 -7.37
N ALA A 388 11.27 4.33 -6.72
CA ALA A 388 11.33 4.66 -5.30
C ALA A 388 10.39 5.81 -4.93
N PHE A 389 10.34 6.87 -5.76
CA PHE A 389 9.37 7.96 -5.59
C PHE A 389 7.91 7.47 -5.65
N LEU A 390 7.58 6.61 -6.62
CA LEU A 390 6.25 6.02 -6.74
C LEU A 390 5.96 4.93 -5.69
N SER A 391 6.96 4.51 -4.93
CA SER A 391 6.86 3.61 -3.78
C SER A 391 6.84 4.35 -2.44
N GLU A 392 6.61 5.66 -2.44
CA GLU A 392 6.27 6.35 -1.21
C GLU A 392 4.88 5.87 -0.70
N PRO A 393 4.69 5.67 0.62
CA PRO A 393 3.50 5.02 1.18
C PRO A 393 2.16 5.58 0.69
N GLN A 394 2.07 6.90 0.51
CA GLN A 394 0.86 7.57 0.05
C GLN A 394 0.45 7.24 -1.39
N TYR A 395 1.33 6.62 -2.18
CA TYR A 395 1.11 6.26 -3.58
C TYR A 395 0.83 4.76 -3.78
N HIS A 396 0.78 3.97 -2.72
CA HIS A 396 0.47 2.54 -2.80
C HIS A 396 -0.99 2.30 -3.17
N LEU A 397 -1.29 1.19 -3.83
CA LEU A 397 -2.64 0.84 -4.27
C LEU A 397 -3.60 0.82 -3.08
N ALA A 398 -4.75 1.48 -3.26
CA ALA A 398 -5.80 1.66 -2.26
C ALA A 398 -5.38 2.44 -1.00
N VAL A 399 -4.27 3.19 -1.04
CA VAL A 399 -3.79 3.97 0.12
C VAL A 399 -4.08 5.46 -0.07
N HIS A 400 -4.55 6.09 0.99
CA HIS A 400 -4.70 7.54 1.09
C HIS A 400 -3.60 8.12 1.98
N SER A 401 -3.10 9.30 1.62
CA SER A 401 -2.40 10.17 2.56
C SER A 401 -3.37 10.62 3.65
N LYS A 402 -3.01 10.47 4.93
CA LYS A 402 -3.72 11.07 6.07
C LYS A 402 -3.55 12.59 6.04
N THR A 403 -4.29 13.23 5.15
CA THR A 403 -4.84 14.55 5.41
C THR A 403 -6.23 14.29 5.98
N PRO A 404 -6.44 14.50 7.29
CA PRO A 404 -7.45 13.78 8.07
C PRO A 404 -8.86 14.01 7.52
N PRO A 405 -9.61 12.96 7.17
CA PRO A 405 -11.05 12.99 7.38
C PRO A 405 -11.25 12.88 8.89
N ASN A 406 -11.81 13.93 9.52
CA ASN A 406 -12.21 13.89 10.94
C ASN A 406 -13.19 12.72 11.14
N GLU A 407 -12.73 11.62 11.74
CA GLU A 407 -13.47 10.36 11.86
C GLU A 407 -13.66 9.84 13.27
N ASN A 408 -13.29 10.62 14.28
CA ASN A 408 -13.78 10.43 15.64
C ASN A 408 -14.66 11.62 15.95
N GLY A 409 -15.81 11.38 16.58
CA GLY A 409 -16.80 12.40 17.01
C GLY A 409 -16.29 13.47 17.99
N VAL A 410 -14.99 13.74 17.96
CA VAL A 410 -14.37 14.98 18.39
C VAL A 410 -14.77 16.05 17.37
N THR A 411 -15.37 17.12 17.88
CA THR A 411 -15.76 18.33 17.14
C THR A 411 -14.77 18.63 16.01
N PRO A 412 -15.22 18.77 14.76
CA PRO A 412 -14.29 18.78 13.65
C PRO A 412 -13.33 19.95 13.83
N LYS A 413 -12.03 19.68 13.91
CA LYS A 413 -11.02 20.74 14.12
C LYS A 413 -10.85 21.55 12.85
N CYS A 414 -10.62 22.85 13.00
CA CYS A 414 -10.23 23.71 11.91
C CYS A 414 -8.89 23.25 11.31
N HIS A 415 -8.81 23.18 9.97
CA HIS A 415 -7.62 22.75 9.25
C HIS A 415 -6.53 23.81 9.16
N ASN A 416 -6.87 25.10 9.32
CA ASN A 416 -5.87 26.16 9.40
C ASN A 416 -4.96 25.94 10.62
N PRO A 417 -3.64 25.70 10.43
CA PRO A 417 -2.71 25.46 11.54
C PRO A 417 -2.59 26.65 12.50
N CYS A 418 -2.90 27.87 12.04
CA CYS A 418 -2.88 29.09 12.85
C CYS A 418 -4.20 29.34 13.61
N CYS A 419 -5.17 28.43 13.52
CA CYS A 419 -6.47 28.62 14.17
C CYS A 419 -6.36 28.43 15.70
N PRO A 420 -6.86 29.38 16.52
CA PRO A 420 -6.83 29.29 17.98
C PRO A 420 -7.72 28.17 18.57
N GLY A 421 -8.53 27.49 17.74
CA GLY A 421 -9.18 26.23 18.11
C GLY A 421 -10.54 26.34 18.81
N ASN A 422 -11.12 27.53 18.94
CA ASN A 422 -12.25 27.78 19.85
C ASN A 422 -13.67 27.69 19.24
N VAL A 423 -13.88 26.98 18.13
CA VAL A 423 -15.19 27.02 17.42
C VAL A 423 -15.94 25.69 17.51
N LYS A 424 -17.19 25.76 18.00
CA LYS A 424 -18.11 24.62 18.12
C LYS A 424 -18.63 24.11 16.78
N GLU A 425 -18.67 24.98 15.78
CA GLU A 425 -19.13 24.68 14.43
C GLU A 425 -18.02 24.96 13.41
N VAL A 426 -17.97 24.15 12.37
CA VAL A 426 -16.95 24.26 11.32
C VAL A 426 -17.57 24.08 9.95
N LEU A 427 -17.07 24.86 9.01
CA LEU A 427 -17.47 24.86 7.61
C LEU A 427 -16.58 23.91 6.83
N LYS A 428 -17.15 22.90 6.17
CA LYS A 428 -16.40 22.06 5.22
C LYS A 428 -16.03 22.88 3.98
N CYS A 429 -14.81 22.68 3.46
CA CYS A 429 -14.43 23.26 2.18
C CYS A 429 -15.41 22.83 1.08
N ALA A 430 -16.05 23.79 0.39
CA ALA A 430 -17.10 23.49 -0.59
C ALA A 430 -16.61 22.60 -1.75
N ALA A 431 -15.35 22.76 -2.17
CA ALA A 431 -14.76 22.05 -3.30
C ALA A 431 -14.38 20.60 -2.95
N CYS A 432 -13.43 20.40 -2.03
CA CYS A 432 -12.96 19.05 -1.67
C CYS A 432 -13.87 18.36 -0.64
N ARG A 433 -14.52 19.10 0.26
CA ARG A 433 -15.24 18.61 1.46
C ARG A 433 -14.39 17.73 2.41
N THR A 434 -13.07 17.70 2.23
CA THR A 434 -12.15 16.88 3.03
C THR A 434 -11.65 17.60 4.29
N VAL A 435 -11.56 18.93 4.24
CA VAL A 435 -11.10 19.76 5.36
C VAL A 435 -12.25 20.61 5.89
N SER A 436 -12.17 20.98 7.17
CA SER A 436 -13.15 21.85 7.83
C SER A 436 -12.46 23.07 8.41
N TYR A 437 -13.13 24.21 8.43
CA TYR A 437 -12.58 25.48 8.90
C TYR A 437 -13.47 26.09 9.96
N CYS A 438 -12.85 26.77 10.92
CA CYS A 438 -13.51 27.59 11.94
C CYS A 438 -14.45 28.66 11.34
N GLY A 439 -14.17 29.06 10.09
CA GLY A 439 -14.83 30.14 9.38
C GLY A 439 -14.08 30.44 8.08
N VAL A 440 -14.62 31.37 7.30
CA VAL A 440 -14.04 31.76 5.99
C VAL A 440 -12.64 32.39 6.15
N ALA A 441 -12.35 33.04 7.28
CA ALA A 441 -11.02 33.60 7.57
C ALA A 441 -9.96 32.48 7.64
N CYS A 442 -10.20 31.45 8.45
CA CYS A 442 -9.35 30.27 8.53
C CYS A 442 -9.18 29.59 7.16
N GLN A 443 -10.27 29.48 6.39
CA GLN A 443 -10.22 28.93 5.04
C GLN A 443 -9.31 29.75 4.12
N ARG A 444 -9.42 31.08 4.12
CA ARG A 444 -8.64 31.97 3.24
C ARG A 444 -7.15 31.95 3.55
N GLU A 445 -6.81 31.89 4.83
CA GLU A 445 -5.42 31.86 5.29
C GLU A 445 -4.74 30.54 4.87
N ASP A 446 -5.40 29.41 5.15
CA ASP A 446 -4.93 28.08 4.74
C ASP A 446 -5.15 27.81 3.23
N TYR A 447 -5.93 28.62 2.51
CA TYR A 447 -6.22 28.35 1.10
C TYR A 447 -4.94 28.25 0.27
N LYS A 448 -3.87 28.98 0.62
CA LYS A 448 -2.58 28.89 -0.10
C LYS A 448 -1.96 27.49 -0.01
N SER A 449 -1.95 26.87 1.16
CA SER A 449 -1.46 25.51 1.42
C SER A 449 -2.45 24.44 0.96
N HIS A 450 -3.75 24.67 1.18
CA HIS A 450 -4.81 23.72 0.87
C HIS A 450 -5.14 23.66 -0.64
N ARG A 451 -5.01 24.75 -1.39
CA ARG A 451 -5.45 24.85 -2.80
C ARG A 451 -4.95 23.73 -3.72
N PRO A 452 -3.67 23.31 -3.69
CA PRO A 452 -3.19 22.21 -4.53
C PRO A 452 -3.94 20.90 -4.26
N LEU A 453 -4.08 20.53 -2.99
CA LEU A 453 -4.84 19.35 -2.57
C LEU A 453 -6.34 19.52 -2.86
N CYS A 454 -6.88 20.72 -2.65
CA CYS A 454 -8.28 21.04 -2.89
C CYS A 454 -8.66 20.84 -4.36
N MET A 455 -7.82 21.35 -5.27
CA MET A 455 -8.00 21.21 -6.72
C MET A 455 -7.87 19.76 -7.15
N GLU A 456 -6.88 19.04 -6.62
CA GLU A 456 -6.72 17.61 -6.92
C GLU A 456 -7.95 16.82 -6.48
N MET A 457 -8.43 17.02 -5.25
CA MET A 457 -9.62 16.36 -4.73
C MET A 457 -10.90 16.78 -5.47
N ALA A 458 -10.99 18.04 -5.91
CA ALA A 458 -12.12 18.53 -6.70
C ALA A 458 -12.13 17.93 -8.12
N ARG A 459 -10.97 17.85 -8.78
CA ARG A 459 -10.83 17.21 -10.11
C ARG A 459 -11.16 15.73 -10.06
N ARG A 460 -10.80 15.05 -8.97
CA ARG A 460 -11.14 13.63 -8.74
C ARG A 460 -12.63 13.35 -8.55
N LYS A 461 -13.44 14.37 -8.20
CA LYS A 461 -14.91 14.25 -8.14
C LYS A 461 -15.56 14.30 -9.52
N VAL A 462 -14.88 14.85 -10.53
CA VAL A 462 -15.40 14.90 -11.89
C VAL A 462 -15.29 13.49 -12.46
N ALA A 463 -16.42 12.92 -12.89
CA ALA A 463 -16.42 11.64 -13.60
C ALA A 463 -15.49 11.74 -14.82
N PRO A 464 -14.65 10.74 -15.10
CA PRO A 464 -13.82 10.76 -16.30
C PRO A 464 -14.72 10.90 -17.53
N THR A 465 -14.35 11.79 -18.44
CA THR A 465 -15.03 11.93 -19.73
C THR A 465 -15.06 10.57 -20.42
N ILE A 466 -16.24 10.13 -20.86
CA ILE A 466 -16.39 8.89 -21.64
C ILE A 466 -15.56 9.07 -22.91
N ILE A 467 -14.42 8.37 -22.99
CA ILE A 467 -13.67 8.24 -24.23
C ILE A 467 -14.53 7.34 -25.13
N LYS A 468 -15.09 7.90 -26.21
CA LYS A 468 -15.69 7.09 -27.27
C LYS A 468 -14.59 6.16 -27.80
N THR A 469 -14.68 4.88 -27.49
CA THR A 469 -13.86 3.86 -28.15
C THR A 469 -14.17 3.93 -29.64
N ALA A 470 -13.17 4.30 -30.45
CA ALA A 470 -13.25 4.08 -31.88
C ALA A 470 -13.26 2.56 -32.07
N GLU A 471 -14.39 2.03 -32.54
CA GLU A 471 -14.44 0.68 -33.11
C GLU A 471 -13.46 0.66 -34.27
N THR A 472 -12.26 0.16 -34.01
CA THR A 472 -11.28 -0.14 -35.04
C THR A 472 -11.25 -1.65 -35.13
N GLU A 473 -11.32 -2.20 -36.36
CA GLU A 473 -11.17 -3.63 -36.56
C GLU A 473 -9.93 -4.15 -35.83
N VAL A 474 -10.10 -5.26 -35.11
CA VAL A 474 -9.00 -6.00 -34.51
C VAL A 474 -8.10 -6.49 -35.65
N GLN A 475 -7.04 -5.74 -35.95
CA GLN A 475 -5.99 -6.22 -36.82
C GLN A 475 -5.08 -7.12 -35.99
N THR A 476 -5.34 -8.42 -36.07
CA THR A 476 -4.37 -9.44 -35.67
C THR A 476 -3.09 -9.18 -36.45
N LEU A 477 -2.03 -8.75 -35.76
CA LEU A 477 -0.69 -8.71 -36.36
C LEU A 477 -0.35 -10.13 -36.77
N LYS A 478 -0.51 -10.44 -38.06
CA LYS A 478 -0.03 -11.68 -38.64
C LYS A 478 1.46 -11.77 -38.32
N SER A 479 1.86 -12.88 -37.70
CA SER A 479 3.26 -13.27 -37.58
C SER A 479 3.86 -13.25 -38.98
N ALA A 480 4.62 -12.20 -39.30
CA ALA A 480 5.37 -12.14 -40.53
C ALA A 480 6.56 -13.08 -40.35
N ALA A 481 6.39 -14.28 -40.89
CA ALA A 481 7.40 -15.24 -41.33
C ALA A 481 8.74 -15.19 -40.57
N PHE A 482 8.89 -16.09 -39.60
CA PHE A 482 10.18 -16.74 -39.38
C PHE A 482 10.45 -17.65 -40.58
N SER A 483 11.28 -17.16 -41.48
CA SER A 483 12.08 -17.94 -42.44
C SER A 483 13.52 -17.49 -42.32
#